data_AF-A0A392SVB1-F1
#
_entry.id   AF-A0A392SVB1-F1
#
_cell.length_a   1.000
_cell.length_b   1.000
_cell.length_c   1.000
_cell.angle_alpha   90.00
_cell.angle_beta   90.00
_cell.angle_gamma   90.00
#
_symmetry.space_group_name_H-M   'P 1'
#
loop_
_entity.id
_entity.type
_entity.pdbx_description
1 polymer ?
#
loop_
_entity_poly.entity_id
_entity_poly.type
_entity_poly.pdbx_seq_one_letter_code
_entity_poly.pdbx_strand_id
1 'polypeptide(L)'
;KANVVADALSRKSLHMSSLMAKELDLIEEFRDLSLVCEVTPRSVKLGMLKLTNPFLDEVKECQKKDQKLMKKLVSINEGKEVDFGIDGNGVIRYR
;
A
#
# COMPACT_ATOMS: atom_id res chain seq x y z
N LYS A 1 -21.22 31.23 -32.99
CA LYS A 1 -19.81 31.41 -32.57
C LYS A 1 -19.60 31.15 -31.07
N ALA A 2 -20.47 31.67 -30.19
CA ALA A 2 -20.38 31.47 -28.73
C ALA A 2 -20.42 29.99 -28.27
N ASN A 3 -21.28 29.14 -28.86
CA ASN A 3 -21.32 27.71 -28.50
C ASN A 3 -20.02 26.96 -28.76
N VAL A 4 -19.28 27.30 -29.83
CA VAL A 4 -18.00 26.64 -30.15
C VAL A 4 -16.95 26.99 -29.09
N VAL A 5 -16.97 28.21 -28.59
CA VAL A 5 -16.08 28.68 -27.51
C VAL A 5 -16.45 28.03 -26.18
N ALA A 6 -17.75 27.97 -25.84
CA ALA A 6 -18.23 27.32 -24.63
C ALA A 6 -17.89 25.82 -24.61
N ASP A 7 -18.06 25.14 -25.75
CA ASP A 7 -17.73 23.72 -25.94
C ASP A 7 -16.21 23.46 -25.81
N ALA A 8 -15.38 24.30 -26.44
CA ALA A 8 -13.92 24.21 -26.28
C ALA A 8 -13.44 24.45 -24.84
N LEU A 9 -14.04 25.43 -24.15
CA LEU A 9 -13.71 25.74 -22.75
C LEU A 9 -14.17 24.62 -21.81
N SER A 10 -15.36 24.06 -22.04
CA SER A 10 -15.91 22.94 -21.27
C SER A 10 -15.02 21.70 -21.39
N ARG A 11 -14.58 21.36 -22.61
CA ARG A 11 -13.60 20.28 -22.83
C ARG A 11 -12.30 20.52 -22.07
N LYS A 12 -11.75 21.74 -22.12
CA LYS A 12 -10.52 22.08 -21.39
C LYS A 12 -10.71 21.93 -19.88
N SER A 13 -11.84 22.37 -19.35
CA SER A 13 -12.18 22.23 -17.94
C SER A 13 -12.28 20.75 -17.54
N LEU A 14 -13.00 19.95 -18.32
CA LEU A 14 -13.15 18.50 -18.09
C LEU A 14 -11.81 17.77 -18.13
N HIS A 15 -10.93 18.11 -19.08
CA HIS A 15 -9.58 17.56 -19.14
C HIS A 15 -8.76 17.95 -17.91
N MET A 16 -8.85 19.18 -17.44
CA MET A 16 -8.16 19.63 -16.22
C MET A 16 -8.70 18.90 -14.98
N SER A 17 -10.01 18.76 -14.84
CA SER A 17 -10.64 17.99 -13.77
C SER A 17 -10.20 16.52 -13.78
N SER A 18 -10.08 15.90 -14.95
CA SER A 18 -9.59 14.53 -15.09
C SER A 18 -8.12 14.39 -14.67
N LEU A 19 -7.27 15.37 -15.01
CA LEU A 19 -5.87 15.40 -14.58
C LEU A 19 -5.75 15.55 -13.05
N MET A 20 -6.52 16.47 -12.47
CA MET A 20 -6.53 16.71 -11.02
C MET A 20 -7.01 15.48 -10.23
N ALA A 21 -8.04 14.78 -10.72
CA ALA A 21 -8.50 13.54 -10.07
C ALA A 21 -7.41 12.46 -10.04
N LYS A 22 -6.72 12.24 -11.17
CA LYS A 22 -5.59 11.29 -11.25
C LYS A 22 -4.42 11.69 -10.36
N GLU A 23 -4.17 12.99 -10.22
CA GLU A 23 -3.11 13.51 -9.36
C GLU A 23 -3.44 13.29 -7.87
N LEU A 24 -4.71 13.44 -7.48
CA LEU A 24 -5.16 13.16 -6.11
C LEU A 24 -5.03 11.68 -5.74
N ASP A 25 -5.45 10.77 -6.62
CA ASP A 25 -5.29 9.32 -6.39
C ASP A 25 -3.82 8.96 -6.16
N LEU A 26 -2.93 9.54 -6.96
CA LEU A 26 -1.49 9.33 -6.83
C LEU A 26 -0.92 9.92 -5.53
N ILE A 27 -1.41 11.08 -5.09
CA ILE A 27 -1.02 11.68 -3.80
C ILE A 27 -1.47 10.81 -2.62
N GLU A 28 -2.66 10.19 -2.70
CA GLU A 28 -3.12 9.25 -1.67
C GLU A 28 -2.24 8.01 -1.61
N GLU A 29 -1.93 7.39 -2.75
CA GLU A 29 -0.98 6.25 -2.80
C GLU A 29 0.38 6.62 -2.22
N PHE A 30 0.87 7.84 -2.48
CA PHE A 30 2.12 8.34 -1.95
C PHE A 30 2.07 8.71 -0.46
N ARG A 31 0.91 8.96 0.12
CA ARG A 31 0.77 9.30 1.54
C ARG A 31 1.06 8.13 2.46
N ASP A 32 0.74 6.91 2.01
CA ASP A 32 0.96 5.68 2.76
C ASP A 32 2.41 5.18 2.68
N LEU A 33 3.14 5.65 1.67
CA LEU A 33 4.57 5.45 1.53
C LEU A 33 5.25 6.56 2.34
N SER A 34 6.00 6.23 3.40
CA SER A 34 6.76 7.20 4.19
C SER A 34 7.89 7.85 3.38
N LEU A 35 7.52 8.69 2.41
CA LEU A 35 8.39 9.32 1.44
C LEU A 35 8.92 10.64 1.97
N VAL A 36 10.21 10.86 1.75
CA VAL A 36 10.83 12.17 1.81
C VAL A 36 10.64 12.83 0.44
N CYS A 37 10.05 14.03 0.44
CA CYS A 37 9.83 14.83 -0.75
C CYS A 37 10.73 16.06 -0.75
N GLU A 38 11.49 16.26 -1.82
CA GLU A 38 12.31 17.45 -2.06
C GLU A 38 11.84 18.13 -3.35
N VAL A 39 11.36 19.36 -3.24
CA VAL A 39 10.91 20.16 -4.39
C VAL A 39 12.03 21.12 -4.80
N THR A 40 12.40 21.09 -6.08
CA THR A 40 13.34 22.03 -6.70
C THR A 40 12.61 22.85 -7.76
N PRO A 41 13.17 23.99 -8.22
CA PRO A 41 12.52 24.82 -9.24
C PRO A 41 12.24 24.12 -10.58
N ARG A 42 12.86 22.97 -10.85
CA ARG A 42 12.72 22.24 -12.11
C ARG A 42 12.20 20.80 -11.96
N SER A 43 12.10 20.28 -10.74
CA SER A 43 11.71 18.89 -10.51
C SER A 43 11.29 18.63 -9.07
N VAL A 44 10.60 17.51 -8.87
CA VAL A 44 10.30 16.93 -7.56
C VAL A 44 11.10 15.63 -7.43
N LYS A 45 11.74 15.42 -6.28
CA LYS A 45 12.41 14.17 -5.94
C LYS A 45 11.69 13.51 -4.77
N LEU A 46 11.49 12.20 -4.89
CA LEU A 46 10.89 11.38 -3.85
C LEU A 46 11.91 10.31 -3.44
N GLY A 47 12.08 10.10 -2.13
CA GLY A 47 12.98 9.08 -1.58
C GLY A 47 12.31 8.32 -0.43
N MET A 48 12.57 7.02 -0.31
CA MET A 48 12.05 6.19 0.77
C MET A 48 13.20 5.42 1.43
N LEU A 49 13.33 5.54 2.75
CA LEU A 49 14.22 4.69 3.53
C LEU A 49 13.39 3.66 4.28
N LYS A 50 13.54 2.38 3.91
CA LYS A 50 12.88 1.27 4.60
C LYS A 50 13.93 0.46 5.34
N LEU A 51 13.88 0.48 6.67
CA LEU A 51 14.66 -0.44 7.50
C LEU A 51 13.93 -1.78 7.55
N THR A 52 14.45 -2.79 6.87
CA THR A 52 13.93 -4.15 6.92
C THR A 52 14.78 -5.01 7.84
N ASN A 53 14.15 -5.68 8.81
CA ASN A 53 14.82 -6.70 9.62
C ASN A 53 14.53 -8.08 9.02
N PRO A 54 15.55 -8.83 8.54
CA PRO A 54 15.35 -10.15 7.92
C PRO A 54 14.84 -11.20 8.91
N PHE A 55 14.91 -10.93 10.22
CA PHE A 55 14.47 -11.83 11.27
C PHE A 55 13.03 -12.29 11.08
N LEU A 56 12.10 -11.41 10.70
CA LEU A 56 10.70 -11.82 10.52
C LEU A 56 10.51 -12.75 9.32
N ASP A 57 11.32 -12.58 8.27
CA ASP A 57 11.28 -13.47 7.11
C ASP A 57 11.88 -14.84 7.45
N GLU A 58 12.98 -14.87 8.21
CA GLU A 58 13.54 -16.11 8.73
C GLU A 58 12.57 -16.84 9.66
N VAL A 59 11.88 -16.12 10.55
CA VAL A 59 10.82 -16.68 11.39
C VAL A 59 9.74 -17.32 10.52
N LYS A 60 9.22 -16.63 9.48
CA LYS A 60 8.21 -17.22 8.58
C LYS A 60 8.71 -18.52 7.93
N GLU A 61 9.93 -18.53 7.42
CA GLU A 61 10.50 -19.72 6.77
C GLU A 61 10.68 -20.88 7.74
N CYS A 62 11.05 -20.60 8.98
CA CYS A 62 11.10 -21.61 10.04
C CYS A 62 9.71 -22.12 10.43
N GLN A 63 8.71 -21.22 10.57
CA GLN A 63 7.32 -21.60 10.86
C GLN A 63 6.73 -22.48 9.74
N LYS A 64 7.12 -22.25 8.48
CA LYS A 64 6.71 -23.09 7.35
C LYS A 64 7.18 -24.53 7.43
N LYS A 65 8.32 -24.75 8.06
CA LYS A 65 8.92 -26.07 8.25
C LYS A 65 8.43 -26.76 9.53
N ASP A 66 7.85 -26.01 10.47
CA ASP A 66 7.32 -26.55 11.72
C ASP A 66 5.92 -27.15 11.52
N GLN A 67 5.83 -28.48 11.66
CA GLN A 67 4.59 -29.22 11.47
C GLN A 67 3.51 -28.89 12.51
N LYS A 68 3.88 -28.52 13.76
CA LYS A 68 2.91 -28.15 14.80
C LYS A 68 2.31 -26.79 14.50
N LEU A 69 3.13 -25.84 14.07
CA LEU A 69 2.64 -24.52 13.66
C LEU A 69 1.78 -24.59 12.40
N MET A 70 2.12 -25.47 11.45
CA MET A 70 1.28 -25.70 10.27
C MET A 70 -0.08 -26.31 10.62
N LYS A 71 -0.16 -27.20 11.62
CA LYS A 71 -1.45 -27.68 12.13
C LYS A 71 -2.27 -26.55 12.75
N LYS A 72 -1.63 -25.67 13.54
CA LYS A 72 -2.30 -24.49 14.10
C LYS A 72 -2.78 -23.52 13.01
N LEU A 73 -2.00 -23.33 11.94
CA LEU A 73 -2.40 -22.52 10.80
C LEU A 73 -3.71 -23.02 10.17
N VAL A 74 -3.85 -24.33 10.01
CA VAL A 74 -5.09 -24.95 9.53
C VAL A 74 -6.24 -24.69 10.52
N SER A 75 -6.02 -24.89 11.82
CA SER A 75 -7.03 -24.59 12.85
C SER A 75 -7.45 -23.12 12.89
N ILE A 76 -6.52 -22.19 12.64
CA ILE A 76 -6.79 -20.75 12.51
C ILE A 76 -7.70 -20.49 11.31
N ASN A 77 -7.39 -21.08 10.15
CA ASN A 77 -8.19 -20.94 8.94
C ASN A 77 -9.61 -21.54 9.08
N GLU A 78 -9.76 -22.58 9.90
CA GLU A 78 -11.05 -23.18 10.25
C GLU A 78 -11.80 -22.41 11.36
N GLY A 79 -11.20 -21.36 11.94
CA GLY A 79 -11.78 -20.57 13.03
C GLY A 79 -11.86 -21.29 14.39
N LYS A 80 -11.15 -22.41 14.55
CA LYS A 80 -11.14 -23.24 15.76
C LYS A 80 -10.06 -22.83 16.77
N GLU A 81 -9.03 -22.15 16.30
CA GLU A 81 -7.89 -21.72 17.13
C GLU A 81 -8.15 -20.33 17.73
N VAL A 82 -8.11 -20.23 19.05
CA VAL A 82 -8.35 -18.97 19.79
C VAL A 82 -7.07 -18.35 20.35
N ASP A 83 -6.06 -19.17 20.62
CA ASP A 83 -4.83 -18.76 21.29
C ASP A 83 -3.76 -18.24 20.31
N PHE A 84 -3.87 -18.59 19.02
CA PHE A 84 -2.93 -18.18 17.99
C PHE A 84 -3.62 -17.37 16.89
N GLY A 85 -2.87 -16.46 16.28
CA GLY A 85 -3.32 -15.65 15.15
C GLY A 85 -2.17 -15.33 14.20
N ILE A 86 -2.52 -14.89 12.99
CA ILE A 86 -1.56 -14.36 12.02
C ILE A 86 -1.53 -12.85 12.19
N ASP A 87 -0.35 -12.28 12.41
CA ASP A 87 -0.19 -10.83 12.53
C ASP A 87 -0.16 -10.13 11.16
N GLY A 88 -0.11 -8.78 11.16
CA GLY A 88 -0.03 -8.00 9.92
C GLY A 88 1.23 -8.24 9.09
N ASN A 89 2.24 -8.91 9.65
CA ASN A 89 3.43 -9.32 8.92
C ASN A 89 3.28 -10.72 8.31
N GLY A 90 2.22 -11.48 8.60
CA GLY A 90 2.04 -12.85 8.12
C GLY A 90 2.76 -13.90 8.96
N VAL A 91 3.07 -13.61 10.24
CA VAL A 91 3.72 -14.53 11.18
C VAL A 91 2.68 -15.08 12.16
N ILE A 92 2.73 -16.38 12.45
CA ILE A 92 1.89 -17.01 13.48
C ILE A 92 2.40 -16.59 14.86
N ARG A 93 1.54 -15.99 15.68
CA ARG A 93 1.87 -15.55 17.05
C ARG A 93 0.83 -16.03 18.04
N TYR A 94 1.26 -16.24 19.28
CA TYR A 94 0.34 -16.39 20.42
C TYR A 94 -0.30 -15.03 20.73
N ARG A 95 -1.58 -15.03 21.12
CA ARG A 95 -2.33 -13.82 21.47
C ARG A 95 -2.00 -13.30 22.86
#